data_AF-A0A0K2TZZ2-F1
#
_entry.id   AF-A0A0K2TZZ2-F1
#
_cell.length_a   1.000
_cell.length_b   1.000
_cell.length_c   1.000
_cell.angle_alpha   90.00
_cell.angle_beta   90.00
_cell.angle_gamma   90.00
#
_symmetry.space_group_name_H-M   'P 1'
#
loop_
_entity.id
_entity.type
_entity.pdbx_description
1 polymer ?
#
loop_
_entity_poly.entity_id
_entity_poly.type
_entity_poly.pdbx_seq_one_letter_code
_entity_poly.pdbx_strand_id
1 'polypeptide(L)' 'ILQEAVRQISPGVKLGKILIQRDENHVDKVPIFLYDKYPKDIDSCFVILTDPMLATGGSATLAIKMLLDKGVKEANILL' A
#
# COMPACT_ATOMS: atom_id res chain seq x y z
N ILE A 1 -13.41 -2.15 -3.84
CA ILE A 1 -13.54 -2.83 -5.15
C ILE A 1 -12.37 -3.79 -5.35
N LEU A 2 -11.13 -3.31 -5.52
CA LEU A 2 -9.95 -4.18 -5.72
C LEU A 2 -9.74 -5.19 -4.58
N GLN A 3 -9.75 -4.73 -3.32
CA GLN A 3 -9.65 -5.60 -2.15
C GLN A 3 -10.71 -6.71 -2.14
N GLU A 4 -11.94 -6.40 -2.55
CA GLU A 4 -13.02 -7.39 -2.53
C GLU A 4 -12.88 -8.40 -3.68
N ALA A 5 -12.42 -7.95 -4.85
CA ALA A 5 -12.09 -8.85 -5.96
C ALA A 5 -11.00 -9.87 -5.57
N VAL A 6 -9.95 -9.44 -4.87
CA VAL A 6 -8.91 -10.35 -4.37
C VAL A 6 -9.49 -11.35 -3.36
N ARG A 7 -10.37 -10.92 -2.45
CA ARG A 7 -11.02 -11.81 -1.47
C ARG A 7 -11.96 -12.82 -2.09
N GLN A 8 -12.61 -12.50 -3.21
CA GLN A 8 -13.45 -13.47 -3.93
C GLN A 8 -12.64 -14.63 -4.49
N ILE A 9 -11.39 -14.38 -4.91
CA ILE A 9 -10.48 -15.40 -5.43
C ILE A 9 -9.76 -16.12 -4.28
N SER A 10 -9.36 -15.39 -3.24
CA SER A 10 -8.66 -15.93 -2.07
C SER A 10 -9.25 -15.38 -0.76
N PRO A 11 -10.26 -16.07 -0.18
CA PRO A 11 -10.97 -15.57 1.00
C PRO A 11 -10.12 -15.44 2.26
N GLY A 12 -9.04 -16.23 2.36
CA GLY A 12 -8.12 -16.26 3.50
C GLY A 12 -6.97 -15.27 3.42
N VAL A 13 -6.93 -14.40 2.41
CA VAL A 13 -5.84 -13.43 2.25
C VAL A 13 -5.77 -12.48 3.45
N LYS A 14 -4.56 -12.24 3.94
CA LYS A 14 -4.32 -11.27 5.01
C LYS A 14 -4.47 -9.86 4.44
N LEU A 15 -5.09 -8.96 5.21
CA LEU A 15 -5.33 -7.59 4.78
C LEU A 15 -4.45 -6.60 5.54
N GLY A 16 -3.72 -5.79 4.78
CA GLY A 16 -3.10 -4.57 5.26
C GLY A 16 -3.91 -3.35 4.78
N LYS A 17 -3.85 -2.25 5.54
CA LYS A 17 -4.41 -0.96 5.13
C LYS A 17 -3.37 0.13 5.33
N ILE A 18 -3.20 0.98 4.33
CA ILE A 18 -2.38 2.18 4.39
C ILE A 18 -3.28 3.33 3.95
N LEU A 19 -3.32 4.41 4.74
CA LEU A 19 -4.00 5.65 4.41
C LEU A 19 -2.96 6.72 4.11
N ILE A 20 -2.95 7.14 2.85
CA ILE A 20 -2.14 8.25 2.35
C ILE A 20 -3.10 9.27 1.77
N GLN A 21 -2.93 10.54 2.13
CA GLN A 21 -3.66 11.66 1.55
C GLN A 21 -2.68 12.66 0.98
N ARG A 22 -3.14 13.53 0.07
CA ARG A 22 -2.32 14.64 -0.40
C ARG A 22 -2.55 15.85 0.47
N ASP A 23 -1.49 16.58 0.76
CA ASP A 23 -1.62 17.90 1.35
C ASP A 23 -2.18 18.88 0.30
N GLU A 24 -3.46 19.24 0.41
CA GLU A 24 -4.05 20.21 -0.52
C GLU A 24 -3.56 21.65 -0.27
N ASN A 25 -2.87 21.92 0.85
CA ASN A 25 -2.31 23.24 1.15
C ASN A 25 -0.89 23.43 0.58
N HIS A 26 -0.21 22.35 0.21
CA HIS A 26 1.12 22.40 -0.38
C HIS A 26 1.04 22.49 -1.91
N VAL A 27 1.83 23.38 -2.52
CA VAL A 27 1.81 23.61 -3.98
C VAL A 27 2.04 22.32 -4.78
N ASP A 28 2.93 21.46 -4.29
CA ASP A 28 3.28 20.19 -4.93
C ASP A 28 2.35 19.01 -4.56
N LYS A 29 1.31 19.25 -3.75
CA LYS A 29 0.35 18.22 -3.30
C LYS A 29 1.00 16.94 -2.78
N VAL A 30 1.98 17.12 -1.89
CA VAL A 30 2.83 16.04 -1.39
C VAL A 30 2.01 14.96 -0.67
N PRO A 31 2.37 13.66 -0.81
CA PRO A 31 1.69 12.58 -0.11
C PRO A 31 2.07 12.58 1.38
N ILE A 32 1.06 12.61 2.24
CA ILE A 32 1.15 12.52 3.69
C ILE A 32 0.64 11.15 4.14
N PHE A 33 1.45 10.48 4.96
CA PHE A 33 1.05 9.28 5.69
C PHE A 33 0.15 9.65 6.87
N LEU A 34 -0.98 8.94 7.02
CA LEU A 34 -1.93 9.17 8.12
C LEU A 34 -2.15 7.94 8.99
N TYR A 35 -2.15 6.73 8.40
CA TYR A 35 -2.48 5.52 9.13
C TYR A 35 -1.97 4.26 8.44
N ASP A 36 -1.44 3.32 9.20
CA ASP A 36 -1.15 1.96 8.74
C ASP A 36 -1.72 0.90 9.69
N LYS A 37 -2.04 -0.25 9.10
CA LYS A 37 -2.28 -1.48 9.84
C LYS A 37 -1.88 -2.65 8.98
N TYR A 38 -0.92 -3.42 9.46
CA TYR A 38 -0.37 -4.57 8.76
C TYR A 38 -0.65 -5.87 9.51
N PRO A 39 -0.66 -7.01 8.80
CA PRO A 39 -0.46 -8.31 9.42
C PRO A 39 0.88 -8.35 10.18
N LYS A 40 0.95 -9.15 11.24
CA LYS A 40 2.14 -9.22 12.11
C LYS A 40 3.40 -9.72 11.40
N ASP A 41 3.25 -10.49 10.33
CA ASP A 41 4.30 -11.20 9.59
C ASP A 41 4.45 -10.70 8.14
N ILE A 42 4.14 -9.42 7.91
CA ILE A 42 4.15 -8.82 6.57
C ILE A 42 5.53 -8.87 5.89
N ASP A 43 6.61 -8.80 6.66
CA ASP A 43 8.01 -8.86 6.23
C ASP A 43 8.33 -10.13 5.43
N SER A 44 7.65 -11.23 5.75
CA SER A 44 7.80 -12.54 5.09
C SER A 44 6.79 -12.78 3.95
N CYS A 45 5.87 -11.85 3.69
CA CYS A 45 4.77 -12.05 2.75
C CYS A 45 5.07 -11.57 1.33
N PHE A 46 4.32 -12.09 0.36
CA PHE A 46 4.11 -11.44 -0.94
C PHE A 46 2.95 -10.47 -0.83
N VAL A 47 3.16 -9.21 -1.24
CA VAL A 47 2.21 -8.11 -1.04
C VAL A 47 1.67 -7.67 -2.39
N ILE A 48 0.34 -7.69 -2.53
CA ILE A 48 -0.36 -7.05 -3.65
C ILE A 48 -0.81 -5.66 -3.17
N LEU A 49 -0.17 -4.62 -3.69
CA LEU A 49 -0.47 -3.23 -3.36
C LEU A 49 -1.53 -2.69 -4.31
N THR A 50 -2.79 -2.63 -3.85
CA THR A 50 -3.90 -2.18 -4.69
C THR A 50 -4.08 -0.66 -4.65
N ASP A 51 -3.74 0.04 -5.73
CA ASP A 51 -4.07 1.46 -5.96
C ASP A 51 -4.90 1.60 -7.24
N PRO A 52 -6.15 2.09 -7.21
CA PRO A 52 -7.00 2.16 -8.39
C PRO A 52 -6.53 3.16 -9.45
N MET A 53 -5.64 4.10 -9.11
CA MET A 53 -5.18 5.12 -10.06
C MET A 53 -3.72 5.51 -9.84
N LEU A 54 -2.86 5.17 -10.79
CA LEU A 54 -1.48 5.63 -10.82
C LEU A 54 -1.35 6.90 -11.68
N ALA A 55 -1.38 8.07 -11.04
CA ALA A 55 -1.18 9.36 -11.73
C ALA A 55 0.30 9.80 -11.68
N THR A 56 0.70 10.46 -10.59
CA THR A 56 2.10 10.85 -10.36
C THR A 56 2.92 9.77 -9.65
N GLY A 57 2.28 8.69 -9.20
CA GLY A 57 2.91 7.61 -8.44
C GLY A 57 3.34 7.98 -7.02
N GLY A 58 3.11 9.21 -6.54
CA GLY A 58 3.57 9.65 -5.22
C GLY A 58 2.99 8.84 -4.05
N SER A 59 1.70 8.50 -4.10
CA SER A 59 1.04 7.64 -3.11
C SER A 59 1.62 6.22 -3.12
N ALA A 60 1.71 5.61 -4.30
CA ALA A 60 2.25 4.27 -4.48
C ALA A 60 3.72 4.19 -4.03
N THR A 61 4.53 5.19 -4.37
CA THR A 61 5.95 5.26 -3.97
C THR A 61 6.10 5.34 -2.45
N LEU A 62 5.29 6.18 -1.79
CA LEU A 62 5.29 6.26 -0.33
C LEU A 62 4.83 4.95 0.31
N ALA A 63 3.80 4.29 -0.24
CA ALA A 63 3.34 2.99 0.24
C ALA A 63 4.41 1.89 0.08
N ILE A 64 5.10 1.83 -1.07
CA ILE A 64 6.22 0.89 -1.30
C ILE A 64 7.33 1.15 -0.28
N LYS A 65 7.73 2.41 -0.10
CA LYS A 65 8.75 2.77 0.91
C LYS A 65 8.36 2.28 2.30
N MET A 66 7.12 2.48 2.71
CA MET A 66 6.63 2.00 4.00
C MET A 66 6.68 0.48 4.14
N LEU A 67 6.41 -0.27 3.07
CA LEU A 67 6.54 -1.74 3.07
C LEU A 67 8.00 -2.17 3.19
N LEU A 68 8.91 -1.51 2.47
CA LEU A 68 10.36 -1.75 2.58
C LEU A 68 10.86 -1.46 4.00
N ASP A 69 10.42 -0.35 4.62
CA ASP A 69 10.76 0.02 6.00
C ASP A 69 10.24 -1.00 7.03
N LYS A 70 9.20 -1.77 6.68
CA LYS A 70 8.69 -2.91 7.48
C LYS A 70 9.41 -4.22 7.21
N GLY A 71 10.42 -4.24 6.33
CA GLY A 71 11.21 -5.42 6.01
C GLY A 71 10.68 -6.28 4.87
N VAL A 72 9.62 -5.84 4.17
CA VAL A 72 9.15 -6.52 2.96
C VAL A 72 10.22 -6.38 1.88
N LYS A 73 10.56 -7.49 1.21
CA LYS A 73 11.51 -7.45 0.10
C LYS A 73 10.87 -6.78 -1.12
N GLU A 74 11.61 -5.93 -1.81
CA GLU A 74 11.11 -5.24 -3.02
C GLU A 74 10.58 -6.23 -4.08
N ALA A 75 11.28 -7.35 -4.29
CA ALA A 75 10.87 -8.42 -5.21
C ALA A 75 9.55 -9.12 -4.81
N ASN A 76 9.07 -8.91 -3.58
CA ASN A 76 7.82 -9.48 -3.07
C ASN A 76 6.66 -8.47 -3.14
N ILE A 77 6.87 -7.26 -3.65
CA ILE A 77 5.82 -6.24 -3.80
C ILE A 77 5.34 -6.21 -5.25
N LEU A 78 4.05 -6.50 -5.45
CA LEU A 78 3.37 -6.39 -6.74
C LEU A 78 2.38 -5.22 -6.68
N LEU A 79 2.54 -4.23 -7.56
CA LEU A 79 1.63 -3.11 -7.73
C LEU A 79 0.58 -3.42 -8.79
#